data_AF-A0A3B1AC85-F1
#
_entry.id   AF-A0A3B1AC85-F1
#
_cell.length_a   1.000
_cell.length_b   1.000
_cell.length_c   1.000
_cell.angle_alpha   90.00
_cell.angle_beta   90.00
_cell.angle_gamma   90.00
#
_symmetry.space_group_name_H-M   'P 1'
#
loop_
_entity.id
_entity.type
_entity.pdbx_description
1 polymer ?
#
loop_
_entity_poly.entity_id
_entity_poly.type
_entity_poly.pdbx_seq_one_letter_code
_entity_poly.pdbx_strand_id
1 'polypeptide(L)'
;MSFQATDGRYCRKFQINTERKVSVGVACKQAGYWNTEILLAADSRSADKQGYQPASGYSQAALDAVLDDLWAGVAYDPAEEKVLIQQAWR
;
A
#
# COMPACT_ATOMS: atom_id res chain seq x y z
N MET A 1 -3.29 0.58 -4.87
CA MET A 1 -2.66 0.16 -6.15
C MET A 1 -2.16 -1.25 -6.01
N SER A 2 -2.14 -2.01 -7.10
CA SER A 2 -1.60 -3.38 -7.14
C SER A 2 -0.35 -3.45 -7.99
N PHE A 3 0.57 -4.34 -7.64
CA PHE A 3 1.80 -4.58 -8.36
C PHE A 3 2.29 -6.01 -8.11
N GLN A 4 3.20 -6.49 -8.96
CA GLN A 4 3.93 -7.73 -8.70
C GLN A 4 5.23 -7.42 -7.96
N ALA A 5 5.49 -8.16 -6.89
CA ALA A 5 6.76 -8.09 -6.21
C ALA A 5 7.87 -8.83 -6.98
N THR A 6 9.12 -8.53 -6.68
CA THR A 6 10.31 -9.17 -7.29
C THR A 6 10.35 -10.68 -7.08
N ASP A 7 9.71 -11.17 -6.02
CA ASP A 7 9.53 -12.59 -5.71
C ASP A 7 8.31 -13.24 -6.40
N GLY A 8 7.62 -12.50 -7.27
CA GLY A 8 6.48 -12.97 -8.06
C GLY A 8 5.13 -12.89 -7.34
N ARG A 9 5.09 -12.50 -6.05
CA ARG A 9 3.83 -12.35 -5.31
C ARG A 9 3.04 -11.14 -5.80
N TYR A 10 1.72 -11.24 -5.74
CA TYR A 10 0.83 -10.09 -5.98
C TYR A 10 0.71 -9.25 -4.71
N CYS A 11 1.10 -7.98 -4.77
CA CYS A 11 1.06 -7.06 -3.64
C CYS A 11 0.12 -5.89 -3.91
N ARG A 12 -0.49 -5.36 -2.84
CA ARG A 12 -1.40 -4.23 -2.86
C ARG A 12 -1.03 -3.21 -1.81
N LYS A 13 -0.85 -1.96 -2.25
CA LYS A 13 -0.85 -0.79 -1.38
C LYS A 13 -2.27 -0.38 -1.07
N PHE A 14 -2.58 -0.22 0.21
CA PHE A 14 -3.87 0.21 0.72
C PHE A 14 -3.71 1.33 1.75
N GLN A 15 -4.79 2.09 1.94
CA GLN A 15 -4.88 3.13 2.96
C GLN A 15 -6.19 2.95 3.73
N ILE A 16 -6.11 3.03 5.05
CA ILE A 16 -7.23 2.99 5.98
C ILE A 16 -7.36 4.36 6.61
N ASN A 17 -8.49 5.02 6.38
CA ASN A 17 -8.82 6.30 7.01
C ASN A 17 -9.85 6.06 8.11
N THR A 18 -9.53 6.46 9.33
CA THR A 18 -10.44 6.51 10.47
C THR A 18 -10.51 7.95 10.98
N GLU A 19 -11.49 8.28 11.83
CA GLU A 19 -11.69 9.64 12.35
C GLU A 19 -10.41 10.24 12.99
N ARG A 20 -9.55 9.40 13.58
CA ARG A 20 -8.36 9.84 14.32
C ARG A 20 -7.04 9.34 13.76
N LYS A 21 -7.05 8.44 12.77
CA LYS A 21 -5.83 7.83 12.24
C LYS A 21 -5.93 7.59 10.74
N VAL A 22 -4.83 7.87 10.05
CA VAL A 22 -4.60 7.43 8.69
C VAL A 22 -3.52 6.37 8.74
N SER A 23 -3.80 5.20 8.21
CA SER A 23 -2.82 4.12 8.07
C SER A 23 -2.60 3.81 6.61
N VAL A 24 -1.35 3.60 6.22
CA VAL A 24 -0.96 3.16 4.88
C VAL A 24 -0.15 1.88 5.02
N GLY A 25 -0.41 0.91 4.15
CA GLY A 25 0.27 -0.37 4.22
C GLY A 25 0.39 -1.06 2.87
N VAL A 26 1.21 -2.11 2.85
CA VAL A 26 1.35 -3.04 1.73
C VAL A 26 1.00 -4.43 2.24
N ALA A 27 0.14 -5.14 1.52
CA ALA A 27 -0.15 -6.54 1.75
C ALA A 27 0.17 -7.35 0.50
N CYS A 28 0.80 -8.50 0.67
CA CYS A 28 1.12 -9.43 -0.40
C CYS A 28 0.30 -10.71 -0.26
N LYS A 29 -0.13 -11.26 -1.40
CA LYS A 29 -0.91 -12.47 -1.44
C LYS A 29 0.02 -13.68 -1.33
N GLN A 30 -0.22 -14.52 -0.33
CA GLN A 30 0.53 -15.75 -0.08
C GLN A 30 -0.44 -16.86 0.34
N ALA A 31 -0.31 -18.03 -0.28
CA ALA A 31 -1.15 -19.20 0.00
C ALA A 31 -2.67 -18.92 -0.04
N GLY A 32 -3.11 -17.97 -0.88
CA GLY A 32 -4.53 -17.60 -1.02
C GLY A 32 -5.01 -16.48 -0.09
N TYR A 33 -4.18 -16.04 0.87
CA TYR A 33 -4.51 -15.00 1.85
C TYR A 33 -3.67 -13.74 1.62
N TRP A 34 -4.20 -12.59 2.05
CA TRP A 34 -3.45 -11.33 2.08
C TRP A 34 -2.71 -11.22 3.41
N ASN A 35 -1.38 -11.14 3.36
CA ASN A 35 -0.52 -10.91 4.52
C ASN A 35 0.01 -9.49 4.46
N THR A 36 -0.18 -8.73 5.55
CA THR A 36 0.33 -7.36 5.66
C THR A 36 1.82 -7.38 5.94
N GLU A 37 2.63 -6.88 5.00
CA GLU A 37 4.09 -6.78 5.12
C GLU A 37 4.46 -5.56 5.96
N ILE A 38 3.77 -4.44 5.74
CA ILE A 38 3.97 -3.22 6.51
C ILE A 38 2.63 -2.50 6.73
N LEU A 39 2.46 -1.95 7.92
CA LEU A 39 1.38 -1.04 8.25
C LEU A 39 1.97 0.14 9.04
N LEU A 40 1.91 1.32 8.42
CA LEU A 40 2.32 2.58 9.03
C LEU A 40 1.06 3.33 9.41
N ALA A 41 0.95 3.76 10.66
CA ALA A 41 -0.18 4.53 11.15
C ALA A 41 0.31 5.89 11.65
N ALA A 42 -0.36 6.96 11.23
CA ALA A 42 -0.20 8.29 11.77
C ALA A 42 -1.52 8.72 12.42
N ASP A 43 -1.45 9.35 13.60
CA ASP A 43 -2.61 10.04 14.15
C ASP A 43 -2.95 11.21 13.24
N SER A 44 -4.21 11.26 12.77
CA SER A 44 -4.73 12.36 11.94
C SER A 44 -4.71 13.71 12.67
N ARG A 45 -4.56 13.68 14.01
CA ARG A 45 -4.41 14.85 14.89
C ARG A 45 -2.98 15.35 15.07
N SER A 46 -1.96 14.61 14.63
CA SER A 46 -0.59 15.13 14.54
C SER A 46 -0.39 15.92 13.24
N ALA A 47 -1.43 16.60 12.77
CA ALA A 47 -1.24 17.76 11.93
C ALA A 47 -0.42 18.75 12.77
N ASP A 48 0.77 19.10 12.28
CA ASP A 48 1.51 20.24 12.79
C ASP A 48 0.53 21.42 12.99
N LYS A 49 0.75 22.29 13.98
CA LYS A 49 -0.19 23.36 14.40
C LYS A 49 -0.63 24.31 13.28
N GLN A 50 -0.13 24.11 12.06
CA GLN A 50 -0.41 24.83 10.82
C GLN A 50 -1.34 24.08 9.83
N GLY A 51 -1.84 22.89 10.16
CA GLY A 51 -2.87 22.21 9.35
C GLY A 51 -2.39 21.65 8.00
N TYR A 52 -1.07 21.62 7.76
CA TYR A 52 -0.50 21.09 6.53
C TYR A 52 -0.34 19.57 6.62
N GLN A 53 -1.23 18.83 5.96
CA GLN A 53 -1.00 17.42 5.64
C GLN A 53 -0.37 17.33 4.25
N PRO A 54 0.89 16.86 4.12
CA PRO A 54 1.45 16.54 2.82
C PRO A 54 0.53 15.54 2.11
N ALA A 55 0.29 15.70 0.81
CA ALA A 55 -0.49 14.75 -0.01
C ALA A 55 0.06 13.30 0.08
N SER A 56 1.31 13.18 0.51
CA SER A 56 2.08 11.98 0.74
C SER A 56 1.89 11.31 2.11
N GLY A 57 1.35 12.01 3.10
CA GLY A 57 1.30 11.55 4.49
C GLY A 57 2.68 11.48 5.19
N TYR A 58 2.68 11.54 6.51
CA TYR A 58 3.91 11.56 7.33
C TYR A 58 4.75 10.27 7.26
N SER A 59 4.21 9.21 6.67
CA SER A 59 4.81 7.87 6.64
C SER A 59 5.35 7.49 5.26
N GLN A 60 5.51 8.45 4.36
CA GLN A 60 5.85 8.16 2.96
C GLN A 60 7.24 7.53 2.79
N ALA A 61 8.27 8.00 3.49
CA ALA A 61 9.63 7.50 3.31
C ALA A 61 9.79 6.00 3.67
N ALA A 62 9.15 5.54 4.74
CA ALA A 62 9.19 4.13 5.13
C ALA A 62 8.31 3.24 4.21
N LEU A 63 7.22 3.81 3.68
CA LEU A 63 6.40 3.14 2.68
C LEU A 63 7.14 3.03 1.35
N ASP A 64 7.80 4.09 0.91
CA ASP A 64 8.59 4.13 -0.30
C ASP A 64 9.77 3.16 -0.22
N ALA A 65 10.43 3.04 0.94
CA ALA A 65 11.48 2.03 1.13
C ALA A 65 10.99 0.59 0.98
N VAL A 66 9.80 0.27 1.50
CA VAL A 66 9.19 -1.06 1.29
C VAL A 66 8.73 -1.26 -0.14
N LEU A 67 8.22 -0.20 -0.77
CA LEU A 67 7.89 -0.26 -2.19
C LEU A 67 9.17 -0.49 -3.00
N ASP A 68 10.26 0.23 -2.77
CA ASP A 68 11.53 0.04 -3.49
C ASP A 68 12.11 -1.38 -3.32
N ASP A 69 11.96 -1.97 -2.13
CA ASP A 69 12.40 -3.35 -1.87
C ASP A 69 11.50 -4.40 -2.57
N LEU A 70 10.18 -4.16 -2.58
CA LEU A 70 9.23 -5.09 -3.17
C LEU A 70 9.04 -4.90 -4.69
N TRP A 71 9.20 -3.70 -5.22
CA TRP A 71 8.67 -3.32 -6.54
C TRP A 71 9.53 -3.83 -7.70
N ALA A 72 8.95 -4.73 -8.51
CA ALA A 72 9.58 -5.28 -9.72
C ALA A 72 9.45 -4.39 -10.98
N GLY A 73 9.19 -3.08 -10.83
CA GLY A 73 9.27 -2.10 -11.92
C GLY A 73 7.96 -1.64 -12.61
N VAL A 74 6.80 -2.27 -12.42
CA VAL A 74 5.54 -1.74 -13.02
C VAL A 74 4.33 -1.98 -12.10
N ALA A 75 3.60 -0.90 -11.80
CA ALA A 75 2.29 -1.01 -11.16
C ALA A 75 1.24 -1.41 -12.22
N TYR A 76 0.33 -2.31 -11.87
CA TYR A 76 -0.74 -2.71 -12.78
C TYR A 76 -1.66 -1.52 -13.05
N ASP A 77 -2.07 -1.38 -14.31
CA ASP A 77 -3.14 -0.45 -14.65
C ASP A 77 -4.51 -0.94 -14.11
N PRO A 78 -5.54 -0.10 -14.09
CA PRO A 78 -6.85 -0.49 -13.57
C PRO A 78 -7.53 -1.66 -14.32
N ALA A 79 -7.24 -1.85 -15.61
CA ALA A 79 -7.80 -2.93 -16.41
C ALA A 79 -7.09 -4.27 -16.12
N GLU A 80 -5.76 -4.25 -16.01
CA GLU A 80 -4.93 -5.40 -15.59
C GLU A 80 -5.30 -5.84 -14.18
N GLU A 81 -5.46 -4.90 -13.26
CA GLU A 81 -5.90 -5.17 -11.89
C GLU A 81 -7.27 -5.85 -11.85
N LYS A 82 -8.21 -5.40 -12.71
CA LYS A 82 -9.55 -6.00 -12.81
C LYS A 82 -9.51 -7.44 -13.30
N VAL A 83 -8.67 -7.75 -14.28
CA VAL A 83 -8.48 -9.13 -14.79
C VAL A 83 -7.91 -10.02 -13.69
N LEU A 84 -6.91 -9.55 -12.95
CA LEU A 84 -6.33 -10.29 -11.83
C LEU A 84 -7.37 -10.54 -10.73
N ILE A 85 -8.22 -9.56 -10.40
CA ILE A 85 -9.33 -9.75 -9.45
C ILE A 85 -10.30 -10.84 -9.94
N GLN A 86 -10.67 -10.82 -11.23
CA GLN A 86 -11.56 -11.83 -11.82
C GLN A 86 -10.94 -13.23 -11.82
N GLN A 87 -9.62 -13.31 -12.00
CA GLN A 87 -8.85 -14.55 -11.93
C GLN A 87 -8.49 -14.94 -10.49
N ALA A 88 -9.01 -14.21 -9.49
CA ALA A 88 -8.72 -14.39 -8.08
C ALA A 88 -7.23 -14.36 -7.75
N TRP A 89 -6.44 -13.54 -8.45
CA TRP A 89 -4.99 -13.37 -8.28
C TRP A 89 -4.25 -14.72 -8.40
N ARG A 90 -4.54 -15.42 -9.49
CA ARG A 90 -3.86 -16.65 -9.89
C ARG A 90 -2.64 -16.36 -10.75
#